data_AF-A0A450XN13-F1
#
_entry.id   AF-A0A450XN13-F1
#
_cell.length_a   1.000
_cell.length_b   1.000
_cell.length_c   1.000
_cell.angle_alpha   90.00
_cell.angle_beta   90.00
_cell.angle_gamma   90.00
#
_symmetry.space_group_name_H-M   'P 1'
#
loop_
_entity.id
_entity.type
_entity.pdbx_description
1 polymer ?
#
loop_
_entity_poly.entity_id
_entity_poly.type
_entity_poly.pdbx_seq_one_letter_code
_entity_poly.pdbx_strand_id
1 'polypeptide(L)'
;MSKKIITNPLHLTQVPITTLNPAPYNPRTWDEDSTTQLKQSIQKFGLIDPLIVNKALTRKNIIIGGHFRYKIAKELNYPEVPVIYIDLPNLKKEKELNLRLNRNTGAWDFELLQKFDTEFLLDLGFDDNDLNKIWDEALSIENDDFDVAKELAQIKKPKTKPGDLFQIGKHRLICGDATDSKVVQQLVGDNKPEMVYCDPPYNISLSYETGIGGKRNYGGLQTNDCKSKTEYQQFLQQAIQNSLSVTKKDCHVFYWCDETYIGFIQNLFIELNLTNRRVCLWIKNNQNVTPANCLQQNVRTLCLRHQRKTISQ
;
A
#
# COMPACT_ATOMS: atom_id res chain seq x y z
N MET A 1 -28.91 -5.36 18.33
CA MET A 1 -29.18 -5.62 16.90
C MET A 1 -29.23 -7.13 16.70
N SER A 2 -30.42 -7.69 16.48
CA SER A 2 -30.61 -9.14 16.28
C SER A 2 -29.92 -9.57 14.99
N LYS A 3 -28.86 -10.40 15.10
CA LYS A 3 -28.24 -11.04 13.93
C LYS A 3 -29.33 -11.85 13.22
N LYS A 4 -29.72 -11.42 12.02
CA LYS A 4 -30.57 -12.21 11.13
C LYS A 4 -29.75 -13.43 10.72
N ILE A 5 -29.86 -14.53 11.46
CA ILE A 5 -29.28 -15.81 11.06
C ILE A 5 -30.07 -16.21 9.81
N ILE A 6 -29.46 -16.14 8.64
CA ILE A 6 -30.07 -16.61 7.40
C ILE A 6 -30.08 -18.14 7.49
N THR A 7 -31.12 -18.70 8.07
CA THR A 7 -31.33 -20.15 8.20
C THR A 7 -32.05 -20.68 6.97
N ASN A 8 -31.40 -20.63 5.80
CA ASN A 8 -31.79 -21.53 4.73
C ASN A 8 -31.02 -22.84 4.94
N PRO A 9 -31.69 -24.00 5.02
CA PRO A 9 -31.00 -25.28 5.14
C PRO A 9 -30.09 -25.47 3.93
N LEU A 10 -28.83 -25.78 4.18
CA LEU A 10 -27.88 -26.14 3.13
C LEU A 10 -28.14 -27.60 2.75
N HIS A 11 -28.41 -27.83 1.48
CA HIS A 11 -28.64 -29.16 0.94
C HIS A 11 -27.39 -29.66 0.23
N LEU A 12 -26.95 -30.85 0.61
CA LEU A 12 -25.91 -31.60 -0.09
C LEU A 12 -26.52 -32.29 -1.31
N THR A 13 -25.87 -32.22 -2.46
CA THR A 13 -26.31 -32.89 -3.69
C THR A 13 -25.11 -33.45 -4.43
N GLN A 14 -25.21 -34.67 -4.98
CA GLN A 14 -24.21 -35.22 -5.88
C GLN A 14 -24.44 -34.62 -7.27
N VAL A 15 -23.38 -34.06 -7.86
CA VAL A 15 -23.48 -33.35 -9.14
C VAL A 15 -22.39 -33.86 -10.08
N PRO A 16 -22.72 -34.12 -11.37
CA PRO A 16 -21.71 -34.48 -12.36
C PRO A 16 -20.61 -33.42 -12.45
N ILE A 17 -19.35 -33.83 -12.24
CA ILE A 17 -18.22 -32.90 -12.13
C ILE A 17 -18.00 -32.08 -13.41
N THR A 18 -18.40 -32.64 -14.56
CA THR A 18 -18.31 -32.03 -15.89
C THR A 18 -19.21 -30.81 -16.06
N THR A 19 -20.25 -30.69 -15.22
CA THR A 19 -21.19 -29.55 -15.28
C THR A 19 -20.72 -28.34 -14.48
N LEU A 20 -19.67 -28.50 -13.67
CA LEU A 20 -19.13 -27.47 -12.77
C LEU A 20 -18.02 -26.66 -13.43
N ASN A 21 -18.07 -25.34 -13.24
CA ASN A 21 -17.15 -24.39 -13.83
C ASN A 21 -16.29 -23.74 -12.74
N PRO A 22 -14.96 -23.90 -12.75
CA PRO A 22 -14.10 -23.20 -11.80
C PRO A 22 -14.20 -21.69 -12.02
N ALA A 23 -14.31 -20.92 -10.92
CA ALA A 23 -14.28 -19.46 -11.01
C ALA A 23 -12.92 -18.96 -11.53
N PRO A 24 -12.88 -18.19 -12.64
CA PRO A 24 -11.62 -17.73 -13.25
C PRO A 24 -10.88 -16.68 -12.41
N TYR A 25 -11.55 -16.10 -11.42
CA TYR A 25 -10.97 -15.09 -10.52
C TYR A 25 -10.45 -15.67 -9.20
N ASN A 26 -10.51 -17.00 -9.01
CA ASN A 26 -10.06 -17.65 -7.76
C ASN A 26 -8.52 -17.56 -7.66
N PRO A 27 -7.97 -16.77 -6.74
CA PRO A 27 -6.54 -16.47 -6.71
C PRO A 27 -5.76 -17.49 -5.87
N ARG A 28 -6.22 -18.75 -5.77
CA ARG A 28 -5.57 -19.73 -4.91
C ARG A 28 -4.65 -20.64 -5.72
N THR A 29 -3.41 -20.78 -5.26
CA THR A 29 -2.41 -21.70 -5.81
C THR A 29 -2.18 -22.89 -4.87
N TRP A 30 -1.62 -23.96 -5.41
CA TRP A 30 -1.35 -25.20 -4.68
C TRP A 30 0.00 -25.76 -5.13
N ASP A 31 0.85 -26.11 -4.17
CA ASP A 31 2.12 -26.79 -4.40
C ASP A 31 1.92 -28.32 -4.59
N GLU A 32 2.99 -29.01 -5.02
CA GLU A 32 2.96 -30.45 -5.30
C GLU A 32 2.78 -31.30 -4.03
N ASP A 33 3.34 -30.88 -2.90
CA ASP A 33 3.23 -31.60 -1.62
C ASP A 33 1.79 -31.56 -1.12
N SER A 34 1.17 -30.37 -1.10
CA SER A 34 -0.25 -30.17 -0.79
C SER A 34 -1.15 -30.99 -1.72
N THR A 35 -0.81 -31.05 -3.01
CA THR A 35 -1.55 -31.82 -4.04
C THR A 35 -1.51 -33.30 -3.70
N THR A 36 -0.33 -33.82 -3.38
CA THR A 36 -0.11 -35.23 -3.00
C THR A 36 -0.87 -35.59 -1.73
N GLN A 37 -0.79 -34.76 -0.69
CA GLN A 37 -1.48 -34.99 0.58
C GLN A 37 -3.00 -35.01 0.42
N LEU A 38 -3.56 -34.04 -0.31
CA LEU A 38 -5.01 -33.99 -0.53
C LEU A 38 -5.49 -35.18 -1.37
N LYS A 39 -4.73 -35.59 -2.39
CA LYS A 39 -5.02 -36.78 -3.20
C LYS A 39 -5.07 -38.05 -2.35
N GLN A 40 -4.08 -38.26 -1.48
CA GLN A 40 -4.05 -39.41 -0.56
C GLN A 40 -5.25 -39.38 0.41
N SER A 41 -5.60 -38.20 0.94
CA SER A 41 -6.74 -38.03 1.82
C SER A 41 -8.06 -38.38 1.12
N ILE A 42 -8.29 -37.87 -0.10
CA ILE A 42 -9.49 -38.17 -0.88
C ILE A 42 -9.56 -39.64 -1.27
N GLN A 43 -8.44 -40.29 -1.61
CA GLN A 43 -8.42 -41.73 -1.89
C GLN A 43 -8.74 -42.57 -0.65
N LYS A 44 -8.27 -42.16 0.54
CA LYS A 44 -8.45 -42.91 1.79
C LYS A 44 -9.85 -42.73 2.39
N PHE A 45 -10.39 -41.52 2.35
CA PHE A 45 -11.62 -41.16 3.07
C PHE A 45 -12.77 -40.75 2.14
N GLY A 46 -12.52 -40.62 0.85
CA GLY A 46 -13.45 -40.02 -0.09
C GLY A 46 -13.46 -38.50 -0.03
N LEU A 47 -14.20 -37.88 -0.96
CA LEU A 47 -14.42 -36.44 -0.98
C LEU A 47 -15.56 -36.09 -0.01
N ILE A 48 -15.24 -35.92 1.28
CA ILE A 48 -16.24 -35.68 2.35
C ILE A 48 -16.66 -34.19 2.40
N ASP A 49 -15.70 -33.29 2.22
CA ASP A 49 -15.96 -31.85 2.21
C ASP A 49 -16.58 -31.46 0.84
N PRO A 50 -17.79 -30.89 0.80
CA PRO A 50 -18.49 -30.55 -0.45
C PRO A 50 -18.02 -29.25 -1.10
N LEU A 51 -18.10 -29.18 -2.42
CA LEU A 51 -17.85 -27.94 -3.16
C LEU A 51 -18.98 -26.95 -2.92
N ILE A 52 -18.65 -25.67 -2.83
CA ILE A 52 -19.63 -24.59 -2.73
C ILE A 52 -19.82 -24.00 -4.11
N VAL A 53 -21.03 -24.07 -4.65
CA VAL A 53 -21.32 -23.74 -6.05
C VAL A 53 -22.48 -22.76 -6.15
N ASN A 54 -22.41 -21.82 -7.09
CA ASN A 54 -23.47 -20.87 -7.33
C ASN A 54 -24.62 -21.47 -8.16
N LYS A 55 -25.86 -21.26 -7.71
CA LYS A 55 -27.08 -21.63 -8.46
C LYS A 55 -27.82 -20.45 -9.10
N ALA A 56 -27.36 -19.22 -8.91
CA ALA A 56 -27.97 -18.04 -9.54
C ALA A 56 -27.98 -18.20 -11.06
N LEU A 57 -29.08 -17.77 -11.71
CA LEU A 57 -29.30 -18.00 -13.15
C LEU A 57 -28.14 -17.51 -14.04
N THR A 58 -27.55 -16.36 -13.69
CA THR A 58 -26.44 -15.75 -14.43
C THR A 58 -25.06 -16.33 -14.09
N ARG A 59 -24.96 -17.17 -13.05
CA ARG A 59 -23.73 -17.73 -12.49
C ARG A 59 -23.81 -19.23 -12.25
N LYS A 60 -24.71 -19.92 -12.95
CA LYS A 60 -25.02 -21.33 -12.69
C LYS A 60 -23.78 -22.21 -12.76
N ASN A 61 -23.63 -23.08 -11.77
CA ASN A 61 -22.55 -24.06 -11.62
C ASN A 61 -21.14 -23.47 -11.50
N ILE A 62 -21.00 -22.20 -11.13
CA ILE A 62 -19.69 -21.61 -10.83
C ILE A 62 -19.24 -22.05 -9.43
N ILE A 63 -18.06 -22.63 -9.34
CA ILE A 63 -17.45 -23.02 -8.06
C ILE A 63 -17.00 -21.74 -7.34
N ILE A 64 -17.57 -21.51 -6.16
CA ILE A 64 -17.20 -20.44 -5.23
C ILE A 64 -16.14 -20.94 -4.25
N GLY A 65 -16.21 -22.21 -3.82
CA GLY A 65 -15.25 -22.80 -2.89
C GLY A 65 -15.01 -24.28 -3.16
N GLY A 66 -13.79 -24.74 -2.84
CA GLY A 66 -13.38 -26.12 -3.05
C GLY A 66 -12.66 -26.37 -4.39
N HIS A 67 -12.14 -25.34 -5.06
CA HIS A 67 -11.41 -25.49 -6.34
C HIS A 67 -10.28 -26.53 -6.29
N PHE A 68 -9.57 -26.63 -5.16
CA PHE A 68 -8.50 -27.62 -5.01
C PHE A 68 -9.06 -29.05 -5.03
N ARG A 69 -10.12 -29.28 -4.25
CA ARG A 69 -10.86 -30.54 -4.21
C ARG A 69 -11.43 -30.90 -5.58
N TYR A 70 -11.96 -29.92 -6.31
CA TYR A 70 -12.42 -30.09 -7.69
C TYR A 70 -11.29 -30.54 -8.62
N LYS A 71 -10.11 -29.90 -8.55
CA LYS A 71 -8.93 -30.30 -9.35
C LYS A 71 -8.54 -31.75 -9.06
N ILE A 72 -8.38 -32.11 -7.79
CA ILE A 72 -8.01 -33.48 -7.40
C ILE A 72 -9.09 -34.49 -7.77
N ALA A 73 -10.37 -34.17 -7.61
CA ALA A 73 -11.47 -35.04 -8.00
C ALA A 73 -11.49 -35.31 -9.51
N LYS A 74 -11.16 -34.29 -10.33
CA LYS A 74 -10.94 -34.46 -11.78
C LYS A 74 -9.76 -35.39 -12.07
N GLU A 75 -8.62 -35.19 -11.41
CA GLU A 75 -7.44 -36.05 -11.59
C GLU A 75 -7.69 -37.51 -11.18
N LEU A 76 -8.58 -37.72 -10.21
CA LEU A 76 -9.01 -39.05 -9.75
C LEU A 76 -10.20 -39.61 -10.55
N ASN A 77 -10.66 -38.94 -11.60
CA ASN A 77 -11.76 -39.35 -12.47
C ASN A 77 -13.10 -39.58 -11.74
N TYR A 78 -13.43 -38.76 -10.74
CA TYR A 78 -14.74 -38.81 -10.10
C TYR A 78 -15.85 -38.45 -11.10
N PRO A 79 -16.91 -39.27 -11.25
CA PRO A 79 -18.04 -38.92 -12.12
C PRO A 79 -18.91 -37.81 -11.51
N GLU A 80 -19.12 -37.86 -10.19
CA GLU A 80 -19.91 -36.91 -9.41
C GLU A 80 -19.16 -36.47 -8.16
N VAL A 81 -19.46 -35.27 -7.69
CA VAL A 81 -18.89 -34.69 -6.47
C VAL A 81 -19.99 -34.08 -5.59
N PRO A 82 -19.83 -34.10 -4.25
CA PRO A 82 -20.80 -33.50 -3.36
C PRO A 82 -20.71 -31.97 -3.45
N VAL A 83 -21.86 -31.33 -3.64
CA VAL A 83 -22.01 -29.89 -3.83
C VAL A 83 -23.04 -29.33 -2.86
N ILE A 84 -22.77 -28.15 -2.33
CA ILE A 84 -23.74 -27.29 -1.67
C ILE A 84 -23.98 -26.07 -2.58
N TYR A 85 -25.24 -25.88 -2.98
CA TYR A 85 -25.62 -24.75 -3.81
C TYR A 85 -26.01 -23.51 -2.99
N ILE A 86 -25.45 -22.36 -3.35
CA ILE A 86 -25.78 -21.05 -2.79
C ILE A 86 -26.28 -20.13 -3.91
N ASP A 87 -27.28 -19.30 -3.62
CA ASP A 87 -27.81 -18.32 -4.58
C ASP A 87 -27.14 -16.96 -4.38
N LEU A 88 -26.19 -16.61 -5.24
CA LEU A 88 -25.48 -15.33 -5.21
C LEU A 88 -25.46 -14.67 -6.60
N PRO A 89 -26.53 -13.96 -7.00
CA PRO A 89 -26.56 -13.30 -8.30
C PRO A 89 -25.58 -12.10 -8.38
N ASN A 90 -25.19 -11.54 -7.24
CA ASN A 90 -24.25 -10.43 -7.16
C ASN A 90 -22.80 -10.94 -7.20
N LEU A 91 -22.07 -10.60 -8.27
CA LEU A 91 -20.68 -11.01 -8.49
C LEU A 91 -19.72 -10.53 -7.39
N LYS A 92 -19.92 -9.34 -6.82
CA LYS A 92 -19.07 -8.83 -5.73
C LYS A 92 -19.19 -9.72 -4.49
N LYS A 93 -20.41 -10.14 -4.14
CA LYS A 93 -20.65 -11.07 -3.02
C LYS A 93 -20.14 -12.49 -3.31
N GLU A 94 -20.24 -12.96 -4.55
CA GLU A 94 -19.66 -14.24 -4.98
C GLU A 94 -18.13 -14.25 -4.80
N LYS A 95 -17.47 -13.19 -5.27
CA LYS A 95 -16.03 -12.95 -5.11
C LYS A 95 -15.61 -12.84 -3.64
N GLU A 96 -16.38 -12.11 -2.84
CA GLU A 96 -16.15 -11.97 -1.41
C GLU A 96 -16.16 -13.33 -0.70
N LEU A 97 -17.19 -14.14 -0.96
CA LEU A 97 -17.30 -15.46 -0.36
C LEU A 97 -16.16 -16.39 -0.82
N ASN A 98 -15.78 -16.34 -2.09
CA ASN A 98 -14.64 -17.10 -2.61
C ASN A 98 -13.34 -16.75 -1.86
N LEU A 99 -13.03 -15.47 -1.66
CA LEU A 99 -11.85 -15.05 -0.90
C LEU A 99 -11.93 -15.49 0.57
N ARG A 100 -13.07 -15.30 1.24
CA ARG A 100 -13.27 -15.70 2.65
C ARG A 100 -13.07 -17.20 2.87
N LEU A 101 -13.55 -18.04 1.94
CA LEU A 101 -13.40 -19.49 2.02
C LEU A 101 -11.95 -19.94 1.78
N ASN A 102 -11.17 -19.18 1.01
CA ASN A 102 -9.77 -19.48 0.75
C ASN A 102 -8.83 -18.90 1.82
N ARG A 103 -9.22 -17.83 2.53
CA ARG A 103 -8.35 -17.10 3.47
C ARG A 103 -7.64 -17.96 4.50
N ASN A 104 -8.34 -18.94 5.08
CA ASN A 104 -7.80 -19.72 6.18
C ASN A 104 -6.88 -20.86 5.74
N THR A 105 -6.63 -21.03 4.43
CA THR A 105 -5.85 -22.17 3.92
C THR A 105 -5.10 -21.83 2.62
N GLY A 106 -3.76 -21.93 2.61
CA GLY A 106 -2.94 -21.99 1.40
C GLY A 106 -2.27 -20.69 0.94
N ALA A 107 -1.52 -20.81 -0.16
CA ALA A 107 -0.82 -19.72 -0.85
C ALA A 107 -1.70 -19.02 -1.89
N TRP A 108 -1.32 -17.79 -2.27
CA TRP A 108 -2.08 -16.92 -3.17
C TRP A 108 -1.37 -16.67 -4.50
N ASP A 109 -2.16 -16.48 -5.55
CA ASP A 109 -1.78 -15.89 -6.83
C ASP A 109 -1.92 -14.36 -6.70
N PHE A 110 -0.79 -13.68 -6.56
CA PHE A 110 -0.75 -12.25 -6.30
C PHE A 110 -1.21 -11.40 -7.50
N GLU A 111 -1.02 -11.86 -8.74
CA GLU A 111 -1.49 -11.16 -9.94
C GLU A 111 -3.03 -11.18 -10.04
N LEU A 112 -3.66 -12.29 -9.66
CA LEU A 112 -5.11 -12.35 -9.58
C LEU A 112 -5.63 -11.59 -8.34
N LEU A 113 -4.91 -11.62 -7.23
CA LEU A 113 -5.30 -10.95 -5.99
C LEU A 113 -5.23 -9.42 -6.09
N GLN A 114 -4.28 -8.85 -6.85
CA GLN A 114 -4.20 -7.39 -7.08
C GLN A 114 -5.40 -6.84 -7.88
N LYS A 115 -6.14 -7.69 -8.60
CA LYS A 115 -7.32 -7.28 -9.40
C LYS A 115 -8.52 -6.96 -8.52
N PHE A 116 -8.44 -7.21 -7.21
CA PHE A 116 -9.43 -6.83 -6.23
C PHE A 116 -9.11 -5.45 -5.62
N ASP A 117 -10.15 -4.72 -5.25
CA ASP A 117 -10.03 -3.39 -4.65
C ASP A 117 -9.39 -3.47 -3.24
N THR A 118 -8.46 -2.56 -2.93
CA THR A 118 -7.77 -2.50 -1.63
C THR A 118 -8.72 -2.34 -0.45
N GLU A 119 -9.74 -1.47 -0.55
CA GLU A 119 -10.75 -1.27 0.51
C GLU A 119 -11.53 -2.57 0.74
N PHE A 120 -11.83 -3.28 -0.35
CA PHE A 120 -12.48 -4.58 -0.29
C PHE A 120 -11.62 -5.67 0.36
N LEU A 121 -10.31 -5.68 0.13
CA LEU A 121 -9.39 -6.61 0.79
C LEU A 121 -9.26 -6.30 2.30
N LEU A 122 -9.20 -5.03 2.68
CA LEU A 122 -9.20 -4.62 4.09
C LEU A 122 -10.48 -5.05 4.82
N ASP A 123 -11.65 -4.91 4.21
CA ASP A 123 -12.94 -5.39 4.75
C ASP A 123 -13.01 -6.92 4.90
N LEU A 124 -12.25 -7.64 4.06
CA LEU A 124 -12.07 -9.09 4.17
C LEU A 124 -11.08 -9.48 5.28
N GLY A 125 -10.40 -8.48 5.85
CA GLY A 125 -9.46 -8.57 6.97
C GLY A 125 -8.03 -8.90 6.55
N PHE A 126 -7.64 -8.62 5.31
CA PHE A 126 -6.22 -8.50 4.95
C PHE A 126 -5.64 -7.30 5.71
N ASP A 127 -4.48 -7.48 6.35
CA ASP A 127 -3.81 -6.38 7.06
C ASP A 127 -2.72 -5.71 6.22
N ASP A 128 -2.14 -4.63 6.72
CA ASP A 128 -1.09 -3.89 6.00
C ASP A 128 0.12 -4.77 5.63
N ASN A 129 0.43 -5.81 6.40
CA ASN A 129 1.53 -6.72 6.07
C ASN A 129 1.16 -7.69 4.95
N ASP A 130 -0.07 -8.20 4.97
CA ASP A 130 -0.61 -9.03 3.88
C ASP A 130 -0.63 -8.23 2.58
N LEU A 131 -1.12 -6.99 2.66
CA LEU A 131 -1.13 -6.06 1.55
C LEU A 131 0.31 -5.81 1.06
N ASN A 132 1.24 -5.39 1.92
CA ASN A 132 2.62 -5.14 1.50
C ASN A 132 3.24 -6.35 0.78
N LYS A 133 3.02 -7.59 1.25
CA LYS A 133 3.47 -8.79 0.51
C LYS A 133 2.83 -8.94 -0.85
N ILE A 134 1.52 -8.68 -0.97
CA ILE A 134 0.80 -8.72 -2.25
C ILE A 134 1.40 -7.74 -3.23
N TRP A 135 1.66 -6.50 -2.80
CA TRP A 135 2.23 -5.47 -3.67
C TRP A 135 3.73 -5.69 -3.91
N ASP A 136 4.51 -6.14 -2.93
CA ASP A 136 5.95 -6.39 -3.08
C ASP A 136 6.22 -7.61 -4.00
N GLU A 137 5.41 -8.66 -3.94
CA GLU A 137 5.56 -9.85 -4.80
C GLU A 137 4.91 -9.68 -6.19
N ALA A 138 3.78 -8.96 -6.30
CA ALA A 138 3.21 -8.60 -7.61
C ALA A 138 4.02 -7.50 -8.32
N LEU A 139 4.70 -6.64 -7.56
CA LEU A 139 5.81 -5.80 -8.01
C LEU A 139 7.13 -6.57 -7.87
N SER A 140 7.13 -7.88 -8.15
CA SER A 140 8.34 -8.51 -8.67
C SER A 140 8.70 -7.81 -9.98
N ILE A 141 9.25 -6.62 -9.83
CA ILE A 141 10.16 -5.99 -10.75
C ILE A 141 11.08 -7.14 -11.09
N GLU A 142 11.07 -7.61 -12.35
CA GLU A 142 12.16 -8.43 -12.84
C GLU A 142 13.41 -7.70 -12.39
N ASN A 143 14.13 -8.28 -11.44
CA ASN A 143 15.32 -7.65 -10.92
C ASN A 143 16.23 -7.51 -12.13
N ASP A 144 16.35 -6.28 -12.64
CA ASP A 144 17.07 -5.97 -13.87
C ASP A 144 18.59 -6.05 -13.64
N ASP A 145 18.98 -6.69 -12.54
CA ASP A 145 20.31 -6.75 -11.96
C ASP A 145 20.96 -5.35 -11.91
N PHE A 146 20.15 -4.30 -11.69
CA PHE A 146 20.63 -2.93 -11.66
C PHE A 146 21.51 -2.69 -10.43
N ASP A 147 22.81 -2.74 -10.67
CA ASP A 147 23.81 -2.44 -9.66
C ASP A 147 23.93 -0.92 -9.43
N VAL A 148 23.15 -0.44 -8.46
CA VAL A 148 23.14 0.97 -8.03
C VAL A 148 24.55 1.47 -7.68
N ALA A 149 25.39 0.65 -7.06
CA ALA A 149 26.72 1.07 -6.63
C ALA A 149 27.66 1.25 -7.83
N LYS A 150 27.61 0.31 -8.79
CA LYS A 150 28.37 0.38 -10.05
C LYS A 150 27.94 1.58 -10.89
N GLU A 151 26.64 1.83 -11.03
CA GLU A 151 26.14 2.96 -11.82
C GLU A 151 26.46 4.30 -11.15
N LEU A 152 26.33 4.42 -9.83
CA LEU A 152 26.77 5.61 -9.08
C LEU A 152 28.27 5.88 -9.27
N ALA A 153 29.11 4.83 -9.28
CA ALA A 153 30.55 4.98 -9.50
C ALA A 153 30.90 5.49 -10.91
N GLN A 154 30.05 5.21 -11.90
CA GLN A 154 30.19 5.73 -13.27
C GLN A 154 29.78 7.20 -13.39
N ILE A 155 28.91 7.71 -12.52
CA ILE A 155 28.46 9.11 -12.53
C ILE A 155 29.59 10.00 -11.99
N LYS A 156 30.41 10.55 -12.91
CA LYS A 156 31.43 11.56 -12.56
C LYS A 156 30.88 12.98 -12.50
N LYS A 157 29.88 13.27 -13.34
CA LYS A 157 29.19 14.56 -13.38
C LYS A 157 27.69 14.30 -13.51
N PRO A 158 26.86 14.79 -12.59
CA PRO A 158 25.41 14.68 -12.74
C PRO A 158 24.98 15.28 -14.08
N LYS A 159 24.21 14.52 -14.86
CA LYS A 159 23.63 15.01 -16.12
C LYS A 159 22.47 15.97 -15.84
N THR A 160 21.69 15.66 -14.79
CA THR A 160 20.57 16.46 -14.30
C THR A 160 21.04 17.79 -13.72
N LYS A 161 20.29 18.85 -14.03
CA LYS A 161 20.54 20.23 -13.59
C LYS A 161 19.27 20.87 -13.03
N PRO A 162 19.40 21.87 -12.13
CA PRO A 162 18.26 22.67 -11.70
C PRO A 162 17.50 23.25 -12.91
N GLY A 163 16.18 23.12 -12.91
CA GLY A 163 15.28 23.49 -14.00
C GLY A 163 14.88 22.33 -14.92
N ASP A 164 15.59 21.21 -14.88
CA ASP A 164 15.23 20.01 -15.66
C ASP A 164 13.89 19.46 -15.16
N LEU A 165 12.91 19.39 -16.07
CA LEU A 165 11.57 18.86 -15.84
C LEU A 165 11.37 17.58 -16.65
N PHE A 166 11.07 16.49 -15.94
CA PHE A 166 10.85 15.17 -16.51
C PHE A 166 9.36 14.83 -16.46
N GLN A 167 8.79 14.42 -17.60
CA GLN A 167 7.44 13.88 -17.71
C GLN A 167 7.51 12.35 -17.71
N ILE A 168 6.89 11.71 -16.72
CA ILE A 168 6.91 10.26 -16.51
C ILE A 168 5.47 9.75 -16.53
N GLY A 169 4.96 9.45 -17.72
CA GLY A 169 3.54 9.14 -17.91
C GLY A 169 2.66 10.30 -17.46
N LYS A 170 1.82 10.10 -16.45
CA LYS A 170 1.00 11.16 -15.81
C LYS A 170 1.72 11.96 -14.71
N HIS A 171 2.93 11.54 -14.34
CA HIS A 171 3.71 12.12 -13.24
C HIS A 171 4.76 13.12 -13.75
N ARG A 172 5.14 14.07 -12.90
CA ARG A 172 6.19 15.04 -13.18
C ARG A 172 7.23 15.04 -12.08
N LEU A 173 8.49 15.19 -12.46
CA LEU A 173 9.63 15.33 -11.56
C LEU A 173 10.45 16.53 -12.01
N ILE A 174 10.80 17.43 -11.08
CA ILE A 174 11.69 18.56 -11.36
C ILE A 174 12.94 18.45 -10.49
N CYS A 175 14.09 18.79 -11.06
CA CYS A 175 15.27 19.11 -10.26
C CYS A 175 15.25 20.62 -9.96
N GLY A 176 15.13 21.01 -8.70
CA GLY A 176 15.14 22.44 -8.34
C GLY A 176 14.93 22.68 -6.85
N ASP A 177 15.02 23.95 -6.46
CA ASP A 177 14.83 24.40 -5.09
C ASP A 177 13.35 24.67 -4.80
N ALA A 178 12.76 23.93 -3.85
CA ALA A 178 11.36 24.11 -3.47
C ALA A 178 11.10 25.46 -2.74
N THR A 179 12.14 26.16 -2.31
CA THR A 179 12.05 27.52 -1.77
C THR A 179 11.96 28.59 -2.87
N ASP A 180 12.19 28.22 -4.15
CA ASP A 180 11.87 29.06 -5.30
C ASP A 180 10.45 28.79 -5.81
N SER A 181 9.57 29.77 -5.66
CA SER A 181 8.19 29.71 -6.16
C SER A 181 8.09 29.41 -7.66
N LYS A 182 9.07 29.83 -8.48
CA LYS A 182 9.07 29.59 -9.93
C LYS A 182 9.28 28.11 -10.25
N VAL A 183 10.15 27.43 -9.49
CA VAL A 183 10.39 25.99 -9.65
C VAL A 183 9.13 25.21 -9.31
N VAL A 184 8.46 25.55 -8.20
CA VAL A 184 7.21 24.90 -7.78
C VAL A 184 6.10 25.14 -8.81
N GLN A 185 5.98 26.37 -9.33
CA GLN A 185 5.02 26.70 -10.38
C GLN A 185 5.31 25.96 -11.69
N GLN A 186 6.58 25.80 -12.08
CA GLN A 186 6.99 25.04 -13.26
C GLN A 186 6.64 23.55 -13.14
N LEU A 187 6.87 22.95 -11.97
CA LEU A 187 6.51 21.55 -11.69
C LEU A 187 5.02 21.31 -11.87
N VAL A 188 4.21 22.17 -11.24
CA VAL A 188 2.75 21.99 -11.17
C VAL A 188 2.06 22.41 -12.47
N GLY A 189 2.52 23.49 -13.11
CA GLY A 189 1.86 24.10 -14.27
C GLY A 189 0.44 24.55 -13.92
N ASP A 190 -0.52 24.19 -14.77
CA ASP A 190 -1.93 24.56 -14.59
C ASP A 190 -2.70 23.64 -13.62
N ASN A 191 -2.05 22.58 -13.11
CA ASN A 191 -2.68 21.68 -12.15
C ASN A 191 -2.88 22.36 -10.79
N LYS A 192 -3.75 21.79 -9.96
CA LYS A 192 -3.97 22.24 -8.58
C LYS A 192 -3.93 21.03 -7.63
N PRO A 193 -2.78 20.72 -7.03
CA PRO A 193 -2.66 19.59 -6.11
C PRO A 193 -3.62 19.76 -4.92
N GLU A 194 -4.21 18.63 -4.52
CA GLU A 194 -5.09 18.53 -3.35
C GLU A 194 -4.34 18.07 -2.10
N MET A 195 -3.08 17.69 -2.25
CA MET A 195 -2.22 17.30 -1.15
C MET A 195 -0.78 17.76 -1.38
N VAL A 196 -0.17 18.30 -0.33
CA VAL A 196 1.26 18.53 -0.19
C VAL A 196 1.77 17.53 0.83
N TYR A 197 2.83 16.81 0.49
CA TYR A 197 3.46 15.82 1.36
C TYR A 197 4.96 16.03 1.31
N CYS A 198 5.54 16.43 2.45
CA CYS A 198 6.91 16.92 2.53
C CYS A 198 7.66 16.25 3.69
N ASP A 199 8.88 15.78 3.40
CA ASP A 199 9.86 15.29 4.37
C ASP A 199 11.08 16.23 4.34
N PRO A 200 11.00 17.41 4.97
CA PRO A 200 12.08 18.41 4.92
C PRO A 200 13.30 17.96 5.74
N PRO A 201 14.47 18.63 5.60
CA PRO A 201 15.54 18.51 6.59
C PRO A 201 15.02 18.83 8.00
N TYR A 202 15.30 17.98 8.98
CA TYR A 202 14.67 18.06 10.31
C TYR A 202 15.33 19.04 11.27
N ASN A 203 16.47 19.62 10.91
CA ASN A 203 17.24 20.53 11.74
C ASN A 203 17.73 19.87 13.04
N ILE A 204 18.25 18.63 12.92
CA ILE A 204 18.74 17.80 14.04
C ILE A 204 20.27 17.61 14.00
N SER A 205 20.96 18.46 13.24
CA SER A 205 22.41 18.44 13.05
C SER A 205 22.93 17.16 12.39
N LEU A 206 22.14 16.56 11.48
CA LEU A 206 22.56 15.39 10.73
C LEU A 206 23.62 15.77 9.67
N SER A 207 24.74 15.04 9.64
CA SER A 207 25.70 15.11 8.54
C SER A 207 25.16 14.30 7.35
N TYR A 208 24.75 14.99 6.28
CA TYR A 208 24.32 14.34 5.04
C TYR A 208 25.49 13.79 4.21
N GLU A 209 26.73 14.23 4.48
CA GLU A 209 27.92 13.61 3.92
C GLU A 209 28.05 12.18 4.45
N THR A 210 28.00 11.99 5.76
CA THR A 210 28.29 10.66 6.34
C THR A 210 27.04 9.83 6.66
N GLY A 211 25.88 10.48 6.69
CA GLY A 211 24.58 9.94 7.04
C GLY A 211 24.53 9.34 8.44
N ILE A 212 23.45 8.59 8.70
CA ILE A 212 23.22 7.95 10.00
C ILE A 212 24.23 6.80 10.16
N GLY A 213 25.16 6.95 11.09
CA GLY A 213 26.18 5.94 11.43
C GLY A 213 27.61 6.28 11.02
N GLY A 214 27.86 7.40 10.33
CA GLY A 214 29.20 7.94 10.09
C GLY A 214 30.10 7.13 9.14
N LYS A 215 29.62 5.99 8.62
CA LYS A 215 30.41 5.03 7.83
C LYS A 215 30.27 5.18 6.33
N ARG A 216 29.39 6.07 5.85
CA ARG A 216 29.12 6.26 4.42
C ARG A 216 29.64 7.62 3.97
N ASN A 217 29.71 7.85 2.66
CA ASN A 217 30.02 9.14 2.08
C ASN A 217 29.06 9.39 0.91
N TYR A 218 27.98 10.11 1.18
CA TYR A 218 26.95 10.47 0.21
C TYR A 218 27.26 11.80 -0.50
N GLY A 219 28.34 12.49 -0.15
CA GLY A 219 28.75 13.77 -0.78
C GLY A 219 27.79 14.94 -0.54
N GLY A 220 26.84 14.82 0.40
CA GLY A 220 25.84 15.85 0.71
C GLY A 220 26.42 17.04 1.48
N LEU A 221 27.06 17.98 0.78
CA LEU A 221 27.66 19.19 1.38
C LEU A 221 26.73 20.43 1.34
N GLN A 222 25.57 20.33 0.68
CA GLN A 222 24.75 21.50 0.34
C GLN A 222 23.63 21.78 1.36
N THR A 223 23.34 20.86 2.27
CA THR A 223 22.25 21.01 3.24
C THR A 223 22.81 21.29 4.63
N ASN A 224 22.56 22.50 5.14
CA ASN A 224 22.79 22.81 6.55
C ASN A 224 21.58 22.36 7.40
N ASP A 225 21.74 21.28 8.16
CA ASP A 225 20.75 20.72 9.09
C ASP A 225 20.93 21.21 10.54
N CYS A 226 21.66 22.30 10.73
CA CYS A 226 21.91 22.96 12.01
C CYS A 226 21.67 24.47 11.88
N LYS A 227 20.50 24.84 11.37
CA LYS A 227 20.04 26.22 11.25
C LYS A 227 19.63 26.75 12.62
N SER A 228 19.78 28.07 12.81
CA SER A 228 19.13 28.74 13.92
C SER A 228 17.60 28.61 13.81
N LYS A 229 16.89 28.77 14.94
CA LYS A 229 15.42 28.67 14.96
C LYS A 229 14.75 29.62 13.95
N THR A 230 15.25 30.84 13.82
CA THR A 230 14.72 31.85 12.89
C THR A 230 14.94 31.44 11.44
N GLU A 231 16.14 31.00 11.08
CA GLU A 231 16.45 30.55 9.72
C GLU A 231 15.63 29.31 9.35
N TYR A 232 15.46 28.38 10.29
CA TYR A 232 14.64 27.19 10.06
C TYR A 232 13.16 27.53 9.89
N GLN A 233 12.64 28.48 10.68
CA GLN A 233 11.27 28.98 10.52
C GLN A 233 11.07 29.58 9.14
N GLN A 234 11.97 30.47 8.72
CA GLN A 234 11.91 31.11 7.40
C GLN A 234 11.99 30.09 6.27
N PHE A 235 12.88 29.10 6.40
CA PHE A 235 13.03 28.02 5.43
C PHE A 235 11.73 27.21 5.24
N LEU A 236 11.14 26.71 6.34
CA LEU A 236 9.88 25.96 6.26
C LEU A 236 8.72 26.85 5.80
N GLN A 237 8.66 28.09 6.31
CA GLN A 237 7.62 29.04 5.94
C GLN A 237 7.60 29.28 4.43
N GLN A 238 8.77 29.52 3.82
CA GLN A 238 8.90 29.74 2.40
C GLN A 238 8.46 28.51 1.60
N ALA A 239 8.90 27.31 2.00
CA ALA A 239 8.52 26.07 1.32
C ALA A 239 7.01 25.79 1.39
N ILE A 240 6.39 26.01 2.55
CA ILE A 240 4.94 25.83 2.74
C ILE A 240 4.17 26.87 1.90
N GLN A 241 4.56 28.14 1.96
CA GLN A 241 3.90 29.21 1.21
C GLN A 241 3.96 28.97 -0.31
N ASN A 242 5.12 28.59 -0.83
CA ASN A 242 5.28 28.24 -2.24
C ASN A 242 4.36 27.08 -2.64
N SER A 243 4.33 26.02 -1.83
CA SER A 243 3.45 24.88 -2.06
C SER A 243 1.97 25.27 -2.04
N LEU A 244 1.55 26.09 -1.07
CA LEU A 244 0.17 26.57 -0.95
C LEU A 244 -0.25 27.51 -2.10
N SER A 245 0.69 28.17 -2.76
CA SER A 245 0.38 29.08 -3.87
C SER A 245 -0.14 28.34 -5.11
N VAL A 246 0.22 27.07 -5.25
CA VAL A 246 -0.12 26.24 -6.42
C VAL A 246 -1.21 25.21 -6.15
N THR A 247 -1.72 25.09 -4.92
CA THR A 247 -2.70 24.07 -4.53
C THR A 247 -4.16 24.54 -4.59
N LYS A 248 -5.11 23.62 -4.43
CA LYS A 248 -6.51 23.98 -4.17
C LYS A 248 -6.68 24.61 -2.80
N LYS A 249 -7.77 25.37 -2.62
CA LYS A 249 -8.10 26.00 -1.33
C LYS A 249 -8.22 24.97 -0.19
N ASP A 250 -8.76 23.80 -0.47
CA ASP A 250 -9.00 22.71 0.47
C ASP A 250 -7.87 21.67 0.55
N CYS A 251 -6.69 21.97 0.03
CA CYS A 251 -5.52 21.09 0.01
C CYS A 251 -5.17 20.52 1.39
N HIS A 252 -4.72 19.27 1.47
CA HIS A 252 -4.14 18.69 2.68
C HIS A 252 -2.63 18.90 2.71
N VAL A 253 -2.03 19.21 3.86
CA VAL A 253 -0.60 19.51 3.97
C VAL A 253 0.02 18.64 5.04
N PHE A 254 1.02 17.86 4.66
CA PHE A 254 1.72 16.91 5.52
C PHE A 254 3.21 17.27 5.54
N TYR A 255 3.74 17.51 6.73
CA TYR A 255 5.15 17.80 6.98
C TYR A 255 5.67 16.83 8.04
N TRP A 256 6.67 16.06 7.66
CA TRP A 256 7.41 15.25 8.61
C TRP A 256 8.38 16.10 9.42
N CYS A 257 8.58 15.72 10.67
CA CYS A 257 9.59 16.29 11.53
C CYS A 257 10.03 15.31 12.63
N ASP A 258 11.14 15.67 13.27
CA ASP A 258 11.52 15.15 14.58
C ASP A 258 10.49 15.56 15.65
N GLU A 259 10.35 14.76 16.71
CA GLU A 259 9.39 15.01 17.79
C GLU A 259 9.55 16.38 18.45
N THR A 260 10.77 16.92 18.49
CA THR A 260 11.07 18.22 19.10
C THR A 260 10.45 19.40 18.34
N TYR A 261 10.15 19.23 17.04
CA TYR A 261 9.62 20.29 16.18
C TYR A 261 8.11 20.21 15.93
N ILE A 262 7.39 19.29 16.57
CA ILE A 262 5.93 19.13 16.38
C ILE A 262 5.20 20.46 16.66
N GLY A 263 5.38 21.02 17.86
CA GLY A 263 4.73 22.27 18.25
C GLY A 263 5.19 23.47 17.40
N PHE A 264 6.44 23.44 16.95
CA PHE A 264 6.99 24.47 16.07
C PHE A 264 6.29 24.50 14.71
N ILE A 265 6.13 23.34 14.05
CA ILE A 265 5.43 23.24 12.77
C ILE A 265 3.93 23.53 12.94
N GLN A 266 3.31 23.07 14.03
CA GLN A 266 1.90 23.37 14.31
C GLN A 266 1.63 24.87 14.47
N ASN A 267 2.55 25.60 15.11
CA ASN A 267 2.47 27.06 15.20
C ASN A 267 2.66 27.72 13.84
N LEU A 268 3.64 27.27 13.05
CA LEU A 268 3.86 27.77 11.70
C LEU A 268 2.64 27.55 10.78
N PHE A 269 1.96 26.42 10.93
CA PHE A 269 0.70 26.17 10.23
C PHE A 269 -0.37 27.19 10.61
N ILE A 270 -0.53 27.53 11.89
CA ILE A 270 -1.48 28.55 12.35
C ILE A 270 -1.13 29.92 11.75
N GLU A 271 0.16 30.30 11.79
CA GLU A 271 0.66 31.55 11.19
C GLU A 271 0.35 31.64 9.68
N LEU A 272 0.33 30.50 8.99
CA LEU A 272 0.02 30.38 7.57
C LEU A 272 -1.47 30.12 7.26
N ASN A 273 -2.36 30.35 8.23
CA ASN A 273 -3.81 30.15 8.11
C ASN A 273 -4.23 28.70 7.78
N LEU A 274 -3.41 27.73 8.19
CA LEU A 274 -3.77 26.31 8.24
C LEU A 274 -4.26 25.98 9.66
N THR A 275 -5.21 25.04 9.78
CA THR A 275 -5.67 24.55 11.08
C THR A 275 -5.13 23.16 11.34
N ASN A 276 -4.49 22.96 12.47
CA ASN A 276 -4.03 21.64 12.88
C ASN A 276 -5.22 20.67 13.04
N ARG A 277 -5.15 19.46 12.46
CA ARG A 277 -6.26 18.47 12.52
C ARG A 277 -6.02 17.29 13.44
N ARG A 278 -4.86 16.67 13.39
CA ARG A 278 -4.44 15.52 14.22
C ARG A 278 -2.92 15.62 14.48
N VAL A 279 -2.24 14.51 14.77
CA VAL A 279 -0.79 14.30 14.59
C VAL A 279 -0.64 12.82 14.25
N CYS A 280 0.16 12.48 13.25
CA CYS A 280 0.43 11.10 12.87
C CYS A 280 1.81 10.70 13.41
N LEU A 281 1.90 9.57 14.12
CA LEU A 281 3.16 9.08 14.67
C LEU A 281 3.61 7.86 13.88
N TRP A 282 4.80 7.91 13.28
CA TRP A 282 5.44 6.75 12.70
C TRP A 282 6.39 6.13 13.71
N ILE A 283 5.90 5.10 14.39
CA ILE A 283 6.67 4.33 15.37
C ILE A 283 7.51 3.31 14.60
N LYS A 284 8.83 3.51 14.57
CA LYS A 284 9.76 2.58 13.93
C LYS A 284 10.15 1.48 14.92
N ASN A 285 10.01 0.22 14.50
CA ASN A 285 10.31 -0.96 15.32
C ASN A 285 11.82 -1.17 15.58
N ASN A 286 12.70 -0.39 14.92
CA ASN A 286 14.16 -0.51 15.05
C ASN A 286 14.74 0.65 15.86
N GLN A 287 15.51 0.31 16.90
CA GLN A 287 16.29 1.26 17.70
C GLN A 287 17.54 1.67 16.92
N ASN A 288 17.78 2.97 16.71
CA ASN A 288 19.07 3.45 16.24
C ASN A 288 19.89 3.87 17.45
N VAL A 289 20.87 3.06 17.83
CA VAL A 289 21.81 3.40 18.90
C VAL A 289 22.82 4.39 18.33
N THR A 290 22.75 5.65 18.71
CA THR A 290 23.83 6.62 18.44
C THR A 290 24.81 6.62 19.62
N PRO A 291 26.13 6.82 19.41
CA PRO A 291 27.14 6.73 20.47
C PRO A 291 26.95 7.67 21.68
N ALA A 292 26.08 8.69 21.55
CA ALA A 292 25.91 9.74 22.55
C ALA A 292 24.65 9.60 23.43
N ASN A 293 23.60 8.88 23.00
CA ASN A 293 22.31 8.85 23.70
C ASN A 293 21.74 7.43 23.82
N CYS A 294 21.29 7.09 25.03
CA CYS A 294 20.56 5.87 25.34
C CYS A 294 19.09 5.98 24.89
N LEU A 295 18.65 5.03 24.05
CA LEU A 295 17.26 4.70 23.73
C LEU A 295 16.32 5.87 23.35
N GLN A 296 16.52 6.46 22.16
CA GLN A 296 15.41 7.09 21.44
C GLN A 296 14.78 6.04 20.51
N GLN A 297 13.53 5.65 20.77
CA GLN A 297 12.69 5.11 19.70
C GLN A 297 12.51 6.26 18.71
N ASN A 298 12.98 6.11 17.46
CA ASN A 298 12.85 7.17 16.45
C ASN A 298 11.38 7.41 16.15
N VAL A 299 10.75 8.36 16.84
CA VAL A 299 9.39 8.80 16.56
C VAL A 299 9.48 9.82 15.42
N ARG A 300 9.49 9.33 14.18
CA ARG A 300 9.27 10.25 13.06
C ARG A 300 7.81 10.69 13.13
N THR A 301 7.58 11.97 13.33
CA THR A 301 6.24 12.51 13.49
C THR A 301 5.81 13.19 12.20
N LEU A 302 4.66 12.79 11.69
CA LEU A 302 3.96 13.44 10.59
C LEU A 302 2.98 14.46 11.15
N CYS A 303 3.28 15.74 10.99
CA CYS A 303 2.35 16.83 11.24
C CYS A 303 1.52 17.09 9.96
N LEU A 304 0.21 17.34 10.06
CA LEU A 304 -0.75 16.88 9.04
C LEU A 304 -1.88 17.82 8.59
N ARG A 305 -2.53 17.37 7.50
CA ARG A 305 -3.88 17.58 6.94
C ARG A 305 -4.57 18.91 7.28
N HIS A 306 -4.65 19.89 6.34
CA HIS A 306 -5.65 20.96 6.47
C HIS A 306 -6.13 21.75 5.23
N GLN A 307 -7.46 21.77 5.08
CA GLN A 307 -8.34 22.53 4.19
C GLN A 307 -8.50 24.02 4.60
N ARG A 308 -8.11 25.02 3.79
CA ARG A 308 -8.27 26.46 4.16
C ARG A 308 -9.69 26.79 4.61
N LYS A 309 -9.81 27.61 5.66
CA LYS A 309 -11.09 28.20 6.10
C LYS A 309 -11.83 28.82 4.91
N THR A 310 -13.03 28.30 4.63
CA THR A 310 -14.08 29.08 3.97
C THR A 310 -14.58 30.09 5.01
N ILE A 311 -14.20 31.35 4.87
CA ILE A 311 -15.02 32.44 5.40
C ILE A 311 -16.26 32.43 4.51
N SER A 312 -17.33 31.80 4.96
CA SER A 312 -18.67 32.06 4.46
C SER A 312 -19.03 33.49 4.90
N GLN A 313 -19.15 34.40 3.94
CA GLN A 313 -20.13 35.47 4.05
C GLN A 313 -21.47 34.91 3.57
#